data_AF-A0A1H2EEZ9-F1
#
_entry.id   AF-A0A1H2EEZ9-F1
#
_cell.length_a   1.000
_cell.length_b   1.000
_cell.length_c   1.000
_cell.angle_alpha   90.00
_cell.angle_beta   90.00
_cell.angle_gamma   90.00
#
_symmetry.space_group_name_H-M   'P 1'
#
loop_
_entity.id
_entity.type
_entity.pdbx_description
1 polymer ?
#
loop_
_entity_poly.entity_id
_entity_poly.type
_entity_poly.pdbx_seq_one_letter_code
_entity_poly.pdbx_strand_id
1 'polypeptide(L)' 'MSSITELARLVVELYPLRDKQAGKRYRVVRELAGLTELEEVCGRPRYVQSASLRDSRLWEQAH' A
#
# COMPACT_ATOMS: atom_id res chain seq x y z
N MET A 1 -1.35 25.31 -10.66
CA MET A 1 -0.24 24.38 -10.93
C MET A 1 -0.17 23.42 -9.75
N SER A 2 -0.44 22.13 -9.94
CA SER A 2 -0.30 21.18 -8.84
C SER A 2 1.19 21.00 -8.53
N SER A 3 1.63 21.47 -7.38
CA SER A 3 2.97 21.30 -6.86
C SER A 3 3.29 19.81 -6.68
N ILE A 4 4.57 19.44 -6.75
CA ILE A 4 5.05 18.09 -6.45
C ILE A 4 4.57 17.56 -5.08
N THR A 5 4.29 18.48 -4.15
CA THR A 5 3.72 18.22 -2.83
C THR A 5 2.27 17.73 -2.89
N GLU A 6 1.45 18.28 -3.78
CA GLU A 6 0.06 17.82 -3.97
C GLU A 6 0.02 16.43 -4.59
N LEU A 7 0.92 16.16 -5.56
CA LEU A 7 1.07 14.81 -6.10
C LEU A 7 1.51 13.80 -5.03
N ALA A 8 2.47 14.18 -4.19
CA ALA A 8 2.93 13.32 -3.10
C ALA A 8 1.80 13.01 -2.11
N ARG A 9 0.95 13.99 -1.76
CA ARG A 9 -0.22 13.79 -0.90
C ARG A 9 -1.24 12.83 -1.53
N LEU A 10 -1.58 13.03 -2.79
CA LEU A 10 -2.50 12.15 -3.52
C LEU A 10 -1.99 10.71 -3.57
N VAL A 11 -0.69 10.50 -3.77
CA VAL A 11 -0.09 9.15 -3.75
C VAL A 11 -0.20 8.52 -2.35
N VAL A 12 -0.03 9.31 -1.30
CA VAL A 12 -0.13 8.83 0.10
C VAL A 12 -1.56 8.41 0.43
N GLU A 13 -2.56 9.22 0.03
CA GLU A 13 -3.98 8.92 0.24
C GLU A 13 -4.44 7.69 -0.55
N LEU A 14 -4.03 7.58 -1.82
CA LEU A 14 -4.44 6.47 -2.70
C LEU A 14 -3.71 5.17 -2.38
N TYR A 15 -2.45 5.24 -1.93
CA TYR A 15 -1.61 4.09 -1.62
C TYR A 15 -1.03 4.22 -0.20
N PRO A 16 -1.86 3.92 0.82
CA PRO A 16 -1.52 4.18 2.21
C PRO A 16 -0.50 3.18 2.79
N LEU A 17 -0.30 2.03 2.15
CA LEU A 17 0.63 1.00 2.64
C LEU A 17 1.95 1.07 1.89
N ARG A 18 3.07 1.13 2.60
CA ARG A 18 4.41 1.01 2.02
C ARG A 18 5.14 -0.21 2.56
N ASP A 19 5.59 -1.08 1.66
CA ASP A 19 6.46 -2.22 1.97
C ASP A 19 7.86 -1.70 2.29
N LYS A 20 8.34 -1.96 3.52
CA LYS A 20 9.66 -1.52 3.97
C LYS A 20 10.81 -2.26 3.27
N GLN A 21 10.59 -3.50 2.85
CA GLN A 21 11.62 -4.32 2.21
C GLN A 21 11.75 -3.96 0.73
N ALA A 22 10.62 -3.86 0.03
CA ALA A 22 10.61 -3.60 -1.41
C ALA A 22 10.62 -2.11 -1.76
N GLY A 23 10.35 -1.21 -0.79
CA GLY A 23 10.22 0.22 -1.03
C GLY A 23 9.00 0.62 -1.88
N LYS A 24 8.05 -0.30 -2.05
CA LYS A 24 6.87 -0.17 -2.92
C LYS A 24 5.64 0.26 -2.13
N ARG A 25 4.74 1.01 -2.77
CA ARG A 25 3.45 1.41 -2.17
C ARG A 25 2.30 0.61 -2.77
N TYR A 26 1.33 0.32 -1.92
CA TYR A 26 0.18 -0.51 -2.24
C TYR A 26 -1.10 0.12 -1.71
N ARG A 27 -2.21 -0.22 -2.38
CA ARG A 27 -3.56 0.00 -1.88
C ARG A 27 -4.24 -1.34 -1.64
N VAL A 28 -5.13 -1.38 -0.65
CA VAL A 28 -5.97 -2.55 -0.39
C VAL A 28 -7.12 -2.55 -1.39
N VAL A 29 -7.25 -3.65 -2.15
CA VAL A 29 -8.32 -3.80 -3.15
C VAL A 29 -9.49 -4.60 -2.56
N ARG A 30 -9.21 -5.79 -2.02
CA ARG A 30 -10.23 -6.70 -1.48
C ARG A 30 -9.63 -7.66 -0.47
N GLU A 31 -10.45 -8.11 0.48
CA GLU A 31 -10.13 -9.22 1.38
C GLU A 31 -10.96 -10.46 1.02
N LEU A 32 -10.30 -11.61 0.91
CA LEU A 32 -10.86 -12.89 0.49
C LEU A 32 -10.23 -14.01 1.32
N ALA A 33 -11.04 -14.67 2.17
CA ALA A 33 -10.64 -15.85 2.93
C ALA A 33 -9.30 -15.70 3.72
N GLY A 34 -9.10 -14.56 4.39
CA GLY A 34 -7.89 -14.28 5.15
C GLY A 34 -6.67 -13.89 4.31
N LEU A 35 -6.85 -13.69 3.01
CA LEU A 35 -5.91 -13.04 2.12
C LEU A 35 -6.41 -11.64 1.75
N THR A 36 -5.49 -10.69 1.63
CA THR A 36 -5.76 -9.36 1.12
C THR A 36 -5.04 -9.16 -0.20
N GLU A 37 -5.80 -8.72 -1.19
CA GLU A 37 -5.29 -8.25 -2.47
C GLU A 37 -4.77 -6.83 -2.34
N LEU A 38 -3.49 -6.66 -2.69
CA LEU A 38 -2.80 -5.39 -2.73
C LEU A 38 -2.48 -5.04 -4.18
N GLU A 39 -2.80 -3.83 -4.60
CA GLU A 39 -2.36 -3.31 -5.90
C GLU A 39 -1.19 -2.35 -5.72
N GLU A 40 -0.09 -2.63 -6.41
CA GLU A 40 1.10 -1.76 -6.45
C GLU A 40 0.86 -0.55 -7.36
N VAL A 41 1.41 0.62 -6.99
CA VAL A 41 1.32 1.88 -7.79
C VAL A 41 1.62 1.70 -9.29
N CYS A 42 2.56 0.79 -9.64
CA CYS A 42 3.06 0.63 -11.00
C CYS A 42 2.88 -0.79 -11.56
N GLY A 43 2.03 -1.63 -10.96
CA GLY A 43 2.24 -3.07 -11.14
C GLY A 43 1.06 -3.98 -10.94
N ARG A 44 1.42 -5.24 -10.74
CA ARG A 44 0.49 -6.37 -10.66
C ARG A 44 -0.07 -6.50 -9.24
N PRO A 45 -1.28 -7.06 -9.09
CA PRO A 45 -1.81 -7.38 -7.79
C PRO A 45 -0.92 -8.41 -7.07
N ARG A 46 -0.76 -8.22 -5.76
CA ARG A 46 -0.06 -9.10 -4.83
C ARG A 46 -1.02 -9.52 -3.74
N TYR A 47 -1.14 -10.82 -3.52
CA TYR A 47 -1.94 -11.35 -2.41
C TYR A 47 -1.03 -11.60 -1.21
N VAL A 48 -1.45 -11.12 -0.03
CA VAL A 48 -0.76 -11.34 1.25
C VAL A 48 -1.74 -11.85 2.28
N GLN A 49 -1.28 -12.47 3.37
CA GLN A 49 -2.16 -12.78 4.49
C GLN A 49 -2.67 -11.47 5.12
N SER A 50 -3.97 -11.39 5.40
CA SER A 50 -4.58 -10.18 5.98
C SER A 50 -3.97 -9.83 7.34
N ALA A 51 -3.56 -10.85 8.11
CA ALA A 51 -2.85 -10.66 9.37
C ALA A 51 -1.51 -9.92 9.20
N SER A 52 -0.81 -10.13 8.08
CA SER A 52 0.48 -9.49 7.81
C SER A 52 0.36 -7.98 7.63
N LEU A 53 -0.81 -7.45 7.27
CA LEU A 53 -1.01 -5.99 7.14
C LEU A 53 -0.90 -5.23 8.47
N ARG A 54 -1.02 -5.95 9.60
CA ARG A 54 -0.85 -5.39 10.95
C ARG A 54 0.60 -5.41 11.41
N ASP A 55 1.49 -6.06 10.67
CA ASP A 55 2.90 -6.13 11.01
C ASP A 55 3.63 -4.83 10.62
N SER A 56 3.89 -3.99 11.61
CA SER A 56 4.60 -2.72 11.46
C SER A 56 6.08 -2.88 11.06
N ARG A 57 6.63 -4.10 11.13
CA ARG A 57 7.98 -4.41 10.63
C ARG A 57 7.98 -4.57 9.11
N LEU A 58 6.85 -5.00 8.53
CA LEU A 58 6.69 -5.18 7.09
C LEU A 58 6.13 -3.92 6.43
N TRP A 59 5.18 -3.27 7.09
CA TRP A 59 4.43 -2.16 6.51
C TRP A 59 4.64 -0.86 7.29
N GLU A 60 4.87 0.21 6.54
CA GLU A 60 4.67 1.58 7.00
C GLU A 60 3.28 2.02 6.54
N GLN A 61 2.42 2.40 7.49
CA GLN A 61 1.11 2.96 7.21
C GLN A 61 1.24 4.48 7.10
N ALA A 62 0.65 5.05 6.06
CA ALA A 62 0.44 6.49 5.97
C ALA A 62 -0.43 6.93 7.15
N HIS A 63 0.10 7.86 7.96
CA HIS A 63 -0.65 8.58 8.99
C HIS A 63 -1.21 9.89 8.41
#